data_AF-A0A3M1T9Y8-F1
#
_entry.id   AF-A0A3M1T9Y8-F1
#
_cell.length_a   1.000
_cell.length_b   1.000
_cell.length_c   1.000
_cell.angle_alpha   90.00
_cell.angle_beta   90.00
_cell.angle_gamma   90.00
#
_symmetry.space_group_name_H-M   'P 1'
#
loop_
_entity.id
_entity.type
_entity.pdbx_description
1 polymer ?
#
loop_
_entity_poly.entity_id
_entity_poly.type
_entity_poly.pdbx_seq_one_letter_code
_entity_poly.pdbx_strand_id
1 'polypeptide(L)'
;MTAEIICVGTELLLGDILNDNARYLARELAALGIPHYYQTVVGDNRDRLKHVLDIATRRSQLLIFTGGLGPTPDDLTTETLADFFGVPLIERPEILADIAEKFARRGRQMSPSNRKQA
;
A
#
# COMPACT_ATOMS: atom_id res chain seq x y z
N MET A 1 19.84 -9.46 -3.08
CA MET A 1 18.47 -8.93 -3.04
C MET A 1 18.44 -7.74 -2.09
N THR A 2 17.88 -6.61 -2.52
CA THR A 2 17.73 -5.39 -1.71
C THR A 2 16.26 -4.99 -1.63
N ALA A 3 15.84 -4.46 -0.48
CA ALA A 3 14.47 -4.04 -0.25
C ALA A 3 14.35 -2.52 -0.07
N GLU A 4 13.19 -1.98 -0.43
CA GLU A 4 12.78 -0.61 -0.11
C GLU A 4 11.36 -0.61 0.45
N ILE A 5 11.17 0.14 1.54
CA ILE A 5 9.86 0.35 2.16
C ILE A 5 9.29 1.68 1.66
N ILE A 6 8.07 1.63 1.12
CA ILE A 6 7.34 2.79 0.61
C ILE A 6 6.06 2.96 1.44
N CYS A 7 5.99 4.03 2.23
CA CYS A 7 4.84 4.35 3.05
C CYS A 7 4.01 5.44 2.37
N VAL A 8 2.77 5.10 2.01
CA VAL A 8 1.80 6.01 1.38
C VAL A 8 0.86 6.53 2.46
N GLY A 9 0.78 7.85 2.59
CA GLY A 9 -0.12 8.52 3.54
C GLY A 9 0.31 9.96 3.79
N THR A 10 -0.61 10.90 3.60
CA THR A 10 -0.38 12.34 3.80
C THR A 10 -0.17 12.67 5.28
N GLU A 11 -0.86 11.98 6.18
CA GLU A 11 -0.75 12.09 7.63
C GLU A 11 0.67 11.77 8.14
N LEU A 12 1.41 10.90 7.45
CA LEU A 12 2.81 10.61 7.76
C LEU A 12 3.72 11.81 7.44
N LEU A 13 3.42 12.53 6.35
CA LEU A 13 4.18 13.72 5.95
C LEU A 13 3.83 14.94 6.80
N LEU A 14 2.58 15.03 7.26
CA LEU A 14 2.14 16.07 8.19
C LEU A 14 2.67 15.84 9.62
N GLY A 15 3.11 14.62 9.91
CA GLY A 15 3.58 14.24 11.25
C GLY A 15 2.45 13.99 12.24
N ASP A 16 1.23 13.76 11.76
CA ASP A 16 0.06 13.47 12.59
C ASP A 16 0.18 12.10 13.28
N ILE A 17 0.89 11.16 12.64
CA ILE A 17 1.18 9.83 13.17
C ILE A 17 2.65 9.48 12.99
N LEU A 18 3.15 8.62 13.89
CA LEU A 18 4.49 8.03 13.76
C LEU A 18 4.50 6.94 12.68
N ASN A 19 5.59 6.86 11.92
CA ASN A 19 5.79 5.78 10.95
C ASN A 19 6.28 4.47 11.61
N ASP A 20 5.43 3.90 12.47
CA ASP A 20 5.74 2.66 13.18
C ASP A 20 5.76 1.44 12.25
N ASN A 21 5.08 1.51 11.10
CA ASN A 21 5.12 0.50 10.04
C ASN A 21 6.53 0.34 9.47
N ALA A 22 7.17 1.45 9.07
CA ALA A 22 8.55 1.41 8.57
C ALA A 22 9.52 0.90 9.64
N ARG A 23 9.32 1.27 10.91
CA ARG A 23 10.11 0.77 12.04
C ARG A 23 9.97 -0.76 12.18
N TYR A 24 8.75 -1.29 12.14
CA TYR A 24 8.51 -2.73 12.24
C TYR A 24 9.16 -3.48 11.09
N LEU A 25 8.87 -3.08 9.85
CA LEU A 25 9.38 -3.74 8.65
C LEU A 25 10.92 -3.68 8.56
N ALA A 26 11.56 -2.58 8.95
CA ALA A 26 13.01 -2.49 8.97
C ALA A 26 13.64 -3.50 9.95
N ARG A 27 13.02 -3.76 11.10
CA ARG A 27 13.47 -4.78 12.05
C ARG A 27 13.33 -6.19 11.49
N GLU A 28 12.20 -6.48 10.85
CA GLU A 28 11.97 -7.78 10.21
C GLU A 28 12.97 -8.03 9.07
N LEU A 29 13.21 -7.03 8.21
CA LEU A 29 14.21 -7.14 7.13
C LEU A 29 15.61 -7.36 7.69
N ALA A 30 15.99 -6.65 8.77
CA ALA A 30 17.27 -6.83 9.43
C ALA A 30 17.41 -8.24 10.04
N ALA A 31 16.36 -8.76 10.68
CA ALA A 31 16.34 -10.11 11.23
C ALA A 31 16.50 -11.19 10.15
N LEU A 32 15.99 -10.92 8.94
CA LEU A 32 16.14 -11.78 7.76
C LEU A 32 17.46 -11.57 7.00
N GLY A 33 18.30 -10.62 7.42
CA GLY A 33 19.55 -10.28 6.73
C GLY A 33 19.34 -9.65 5.35
N ILE A 34 18.17 -9.06 5.08
CA ILE A 34 17.84 -8.41 3.82
C ILE A 34 18.29 -6.93 3.89
N PRO A 35 19.26 -6.49 3.06
CA PRO A 35 19.68 -5.10 3.02
C PRO A 35 18.55 -4.19 2.56
N HIS A 36 18.32 -3.13 3.32
CA HIS A 36 17.32 -2.12 3.05
C HIS A 36 17.94 -0.74 3.24
N TYR A 37 18.11 -0.03 2.12
CA TYR A 37 18.92 1.20 2.06
C TYR A 37 18.07 2.47 2.01
N TYR A 38 16.80 2.36 1.62
CA TYR A 38 15.92 3.50 1.44
C TYR A 38 14.55 3.24 2.05
N GLN A 39 14.03 4.26 2.73
CA GLN A 39 12.62 4.38 3.10
C GLN A 39 12.08 5.62 2.42
N THR A 40 10.92 5.48 1.78
CA THR A 40 10.28 6.59 1.11
C THR A 40 8.89 6.80 1.71
N VAL A 41 8.59 8.01 2.14
CA VAL A 41 7.23 8.41 2.53
C VAL A 41 6.68 9.30 1.41
N VAL A 42 5.45 9.02 0.98
CA VAL A 42 4.79 9.76 -0.11
C VAL A 42 3.33 10.01 0.24
N GLY A 43 2.86 11.23 -0.03
CA GLY A 43 1.45 11.57 0.20
C GLY A 43 0.54 10.99 -0.88
N ASP A 44 -0.75 10.94 -0.57
CA ASP A 44 -1.79 10.28 -1.37
C ASP A 44 -2.01 10.98 -2.72
N ASN A 45 -1.22 10.58 -3.71
CA ASN A 45 -1.31 11.10 -5.07
C ASN A 45 -0.65 10.14 -6.06
N ARG A 46 -1.41 9.81 -7.11
CA ARG A 46 -1.02 8.87 -8.16
C ARG A 46 0.32 9.22 -8.80
N ASP A 47 0.51 10.46 -9.25
CA ASP A 47 1.71 10.84 -10.00
C ASP A 47 2.97 10.83 -9.12
N ARG A 48 2.84 11.29 -7.87
CA ARG A 48 3.92 11.22 -6.88
C ARG A 48 4.31 9.76 -6.61
N LEU A 49 3.34 8.87 -6.42
CA LEU A 49 3.60 7.45 -6.19
C LEU A 49 4.22 6.76 -7.43
N LYS A 50 3.80 7.12 -8.65
CA LYS A 50 4.47 6.65 -9.89
C LYS A 50 5.93 7.10 -9.98
N HIS A 51 6.22 8.33 -9.58
CA HIS A 51 7.61 8.82 -9.56
C HIS A 51 8.47 8.05 -8.55
N VAL A 52 7.93 7.77 -7.36
CA VAL A 52 8.60 6.91 -6.37
C VAL A 52 8.84 5.50 -6.92
N LEU A 53 7.86 4.92 -7.61
CA LEU A 53 8.00 3.62 -8.26
C LEU A 53 9.11 3.60 -9.32
N ASP A 54 9.19 4.60 -10.19
CA ASP A 54 10.25 4.70 -11.22
C ASP A 54 11.65 4.73 -10.59
N ILE A 55 11.83 5.43 -9.46
CA ILE A 55 13.11 5.45 -8.75
C ILE A 55 13.37 4.11 -8.05
N ALA A 56 12.40 3.61 -7.30
CA ALA A 56 12.56 2.45 -6.43
C ALA A 56 12.82 1.16 -7.23
N THR A 57 12.12 0.98 -8.36
CA THR A 57 12.29 -0.19 -9.24
C THR A 57 13.67 -0.29 -9.88
N ARG A 58 14.40 0.83 -10.00
CA ARG A 58 15.77 0.86 -10.54
C ARG A 58 16.84 0.47 -9.52
N ARG A 59 16.54 0.56 -8.22
CA ARG A 59 17.53 0.38 -7.13
C ARG A 59 17.21 -0.75 -6.15
N SER A 60 15.99 -1.28 -6.19
CA SER A 60 15.49 -2.28 -5.24
C SER A 60 14.87 -3.46 -5.97
N GLN A 61 15.12 -4.67 -5.47
CA GLN A 61 14.58 -5.92 -6.01
C GLN A 61 13.28 -6.33 -5.31
N LEU A 62 13.04 -5.82 -4.10
CA LEU A 62 11.85 -6.02 -3.32
C LEU A 62 11.29 -4.65 -2.92
N LEU A 63 10.02 -4.41 -3.22
CA LEU A 63 9.30 -3.21 -2.78
C LEU A 63 8.20 -3.61 -1.81
N ILE A 64 8.18 -3.00 -0.63
CA ILE A 64 7.16 -3.24 0.39
C ILE A 64 6.36 -1.95 0.56
N PHE A 65 5.05 -2.02 0.33
CA PHE A 65 4.15 -0.88 0.46
C PHE A 65 3.33 -0.96 1.75
N THR A 66 3.06 0.20 2.34
CA THR A 66 2.09 0.35 3.42
C THR A 66 1.21 1.57 3.17
N GLY A 67 -0.09 1.49 3.50
CA GLY A 67 -1.02 2.61 3.36
C GLY A 67 -1.64 2.74 1.96
N GLY A 68 -2.72 3.52 1.86
CA GLY A 68 -3.46 3.73 0.61
C GLY A 68 -4.19 2.49 0.05
N LEU A 69 -4.59 1.54 0.91
CA LEU A 69 -5.24 0.26 0.56
C LEU A 69 -6.72 0.17 1.02
N GLY A 70 -7.23 1.23 1.62
CA GLY A 70 -8.61 1.32 2.06
C GLY A 70 -9.62 1.57 0.91
N PRO A 71 -10.87 1.85 1.28
CA PRO A 71 -11.95 2.07 0.34
C PRO A 71 -12.14 3.54 -0.08
N THR A 72 -11.33 4.49 0.40
CA THR A 72 -11.58 5.91 0.15
C THR A 72 -10.95 6.37 -1.18
N PRO A 73 -11.34 7.56 -1.70
CA PRO A 73 -10.79 8.08 -2.96
C PRO A 73 -9.28 8.36 -2.92
N ASP A 74 -8.74 8.68 -1.75
CA ASP A 74 -7.31 8.89 -1.48
C ASP A 74 -6.51 7.58 -1.31
N ASP A 75 -7.18 6.43 -1.16
CA ASP A 75 -6.51 5.12 -1.18
C ASP A 75 -6.10 4.70 -2.60
N LEU A 76 -4.96 5.21 -3.07
CA LEU A 76 -4.54 5.11 -4.47
C LEU A 76 -3.46 4.04 -4.74
N THR A 77 -3.03 3.28 -3.74
CA THR A 77 -1.82 2.42 -3.87
C THR A 77 -2.02 1.31 -4.90
N THR A 78 -3.06 0.49 -4.76
CA THR A 78 -3.29 -0.67 -5.65
C THR A 78 -3.51 -0.28 -7.10
N GLU A 79 -4.32 0.77 -7.34
CA GLU A 79 -4.58 1.28 -8.68
C GLU A 79 -3.36 1.92 -9.33
N THR A 80 -2.52 2.60 -8.55
CA THR A 80 -1.31 3.23 -9.07
C THR A 80 -0.26 2.18 -9.44
N LEU A 81 -0.14 1.11 -8.65
CA LEU A 81 0.73 -0.03 -8.96
C LEU A 81 0.29 -0.72 -10.25
N ALA A 82 -1.00 -1.01 -10.38
CA ALA A 82 -1.55 -1.67 -11.56
C ALA A 82 -1.31 -0.84 -12.84
N ASP A 83 -1.60 0.47 -12.77
CA ASP A 83 -1.32 1.41 -13.84
C ASP A 83 0.18 1.47 -14.19
N PHE A 84 1.06 1.60 -13.20
CA PHE A 84 2.52 1.67 -13.42
C PHE A 84 3.09 0.42 -14.10
N PHE A 85 2.63 -0.77 -13.70
CA PHE A 85 3.07 -2.04 -14.28
C PHE A 85 2.30 -2.43 -15.55
N GLY A 86 1.32 -1.62 -15.98
CA GLY A 86 0.52 -1.89 -17.17
C GLY A 86 -0.35 -3.15 -17.05
N VAL A 87 -0.82 -3.47 -15.84
CA VAL A 87 -1.66 -4.65 -15.56
C VAL A 87 -3.08 -4.24 -15.17
N PRO A 88 -4.11 -5.02 -15.54
CA PRO A 88 -5.48 -4.72 -15.15
C PRO A 88 -5.72 -5.05 -13.67
N LEU A 89 -6.62 -4.28 -13.04
CA LEU A 89 -7.24 -4.69 -11.78
C LEU A 89 -8.43 -5.61 -12.07
N ILE A 90 -8.48 -6.73 -11.35
CA ILE A 90 -9.52 -7.75 -11.51
C ILE A 90 -10.17 -7.96 -10.16
N GLU A 91 -11.45 -7.61 -10.05
CA GLU A 91 -12.26 -7.87 -8.87
C GLU A 91 -12.41 -9.37 -8.64
N ARG A 92 -12.14 -9.83 -7.42
CA ARG A 92 -12.27 -11.23 -7.02
C ARG A 92 -13.56 -11.45 -6.23
N PRO A 93 -14.54 -12.22 -6.77
CA PRO A 93 -15.81 -12.47 -6.08
C PRO A 93 -15.64 -13.10 -4.70
N GLU A 94 -14.64 -13.97 -4.53
CA GLU A 94 -14.33 -14.61 -3.25
C GLU A 94 -13.86 -13.62 -2.18
N ILE A 95 -13.10 -12.60 -2.58
CA ILE A 95 -12.63 -11.53 -1.68
C ILE A 95 -13.79 -10.59 -1.36
N LEU A 96 -14.62 -10.26 -2.35
CA LEU A 96 -15.80 -9.44 -2.15
C LEU A 96 -16.77 -10.08 -1.14
N ALA A 97 -16.97 -11.39 -1.21
CA ALA A 97 -17.80 -12.15 -0.28
C ALA A 97 -17.22 -12.12 1.15
N ASP A 98 -15.91 -12.30 1.31
CA ASP A 98 -15.23 -12.19 2.61
C ASP A 98 -15.36 -10.78 3.23
N ILE A 99 -15.21 -9.73 2.41
CA ILE A 99 -15.44 -8.36 2.87
C ILE A 99 -16.90 -8.19 3.33
N ALA A 100 -17.87 -8.63 2.52
CA ALA A 100 -19.28 -8.54 2.89
C ALA A 100 -19.60 -9.27 4.21
N GLU A 101 -19.03 -10.46 4.43
CA GLU A 101 -19.18 -11.22 5.68
C GLU A 101 -18.55 -10.49 6.88
N LYS A 102 -17.38 -9.87 6.72
CA LYS A 102 -16.76 -9.02 7.75
C LYS A 102 -17.65 -7.86 8.17
N PHE A 103 -18.37 -7.24 7.23
CA PHE A 103 -19.37 -6.19 7.54
C PHE A 103 -20.59 -6.78 8.25
N ALA A 104 -21.13 -7.90 7.76
CA ALA A 104 -22.31 -8.55 8.32
C ALA A 104 -22.10 -8.99 9.78
N ARG A 105 -20.93 -9.56 10.12
CA ARG A 105 -20.56 -9.92 11.50
C ARG A 105 -20.55 -8.75 12.47
N ARG A 106 -20.41 -7.51 11.97
CA ARG A 106 -20.46 -6.28 12.75
C ARG A 106 -21.83 -5.59 12.71
N GLY A 107 -22.85 -6.25 12.15
CA GLY A 107 -24.19 -5.69 11.96
C GLY A 107 -24.24 -4.53 10.96
N ARG A 108 -23.29 -4.46 10.02
CA ARG A 108 -23.19 -3.40 9.02
C ARG A 108 -23.38 -3.95 7.62
N GLN A 109 -23.87 -3.12 6.71
CA GLN A 109 -23.87 -3.42 5.28
C GLN A 109 -22.59 -2.87 4.63
N MET A 110 -21.99 -3.64 3.74
CA MET A 110 -20.84 -3.21 2.96
C MET A 110 -21.23 -2.08 2.00
N SER A 111 -20.42 -1.02 1.95
CA SER A 111 -20.64 0.08 1.02
C SER A 111 -20.06 -0.23 -0.37
N PRO A 112 -20.58 0.37 -1.46
CA PRO A 112 -20.04 0.14 -2.80
C PRO A 112 -18.55 0.49 -2.95
N SER A 113 -18.03 1.45 -2.18
CA SER A 113 -16.61 1.84 -2.28
C SER A 113 -15.66 0.75 -1.79
N ASN A 114 -16.11 -0.17 -0.93
CA ASN A 114 -15.30 -1.31 -0.49
C ASN A 114 -14.97 -2.30 -1.61
N ARG A 115 -15.70 -2.28 -2.73
CA ARG A 115 -15.44 -3.16 -3.87
C ARG A 115 -14.04 -3.01 -4.44
N LYS A 116 -13.44 -1.80 -4.40
CA LYS A 116 -12.07 -1.57 -4.89
C LYS A 116 -10.99 -2.35 -4.11
N GLN A 117 -11.34 -2.91 -2.96
CA GLN A 117 -10.44 -3.70 -2.12
C GLN A 117 -10.49 -5.20 -2.46
N ALA A 118 -11.32 -5.61 -3.42
CA ALA A 118 -11.51 -6.99 -3.88
C ALA A 118 -10.99 -7.20 -5.31
#